data_AF-A0A516GE26-F1
#
_entry.id   AF-A0A516GE26-F1
#
_cell.length_a   1.000
_cell.length_b   1.000
_cell.length_c   1.000
_cell.angle_alpha   90.00
_cell.angle_beta   90.00
_cell.angle_gamma   90.00
#
_symmetry.space_group_name_H-M   'P 1'
#
loop_
_entity.id
_entity.type
_entity.pdbx_description
1 polymer ?
#
loop_
_entity_poly.entity_id
_entity_poly.type
_entity_poly.pdbx_seq_one_letter_code
_entity_poly.pdbx_strand_id
1 'polypeptide(L)'
;MAVTGWRRTSALVTALALALAACSPGESDTPQAEQDSPPPAPAVTMPLETGASESEPTSGPTVPGQWDPKSWEPTVHVSQVRLSAADREQWRTEYLAGMARDLDGSAPNVALERWVHPRAEWDSVMSGCMTDSGFSLEVEDGSISYPAGPPPADQLSAWDLAWYECNARFTPDPDYSQDWTQEQIGLVYDYWDQYFIPCMEAHGVPVNRANQPSRETYISTFFTPQRTWWPSQYLEVLSETEQDRLTPICPPYPPDEVFFGS
;
A
#
# COMPACT_ATOMS: atom_id res chain seq x y z
N MET A 1 0.75 -10.79 -49.42
CA MET A 1 -0.41 -10.01 -49.90
C MET A 1 -0.78 -9.03 -48.81
N ALA A 2 -1.04 -7.78 -49.23
CA ALA A 2 -1.60 -6.64 -48.50
C ALA A 2 -0.80 -6.01 -47.35
N VAL A 3 -0.32 -4.81 -47.69
CA VAL A 3 0.29 -3.75 -46.86
C VAL A 3 -0.84 -2.84 -46.34
N THR A 4 -0.80 -2.47 -45.06
CA THR A 4 -1.54 -1.32 -44.48
C THR A 4 -0.69 -0.78 -43.32
N GLY A 5 -0.17 0.45 -43.26
CA GLY A 5 -0.49 1.67 -43.99
C GLY A 5 -1.18 2.70 -43.08
N TRP A 6 -0.68 2.95 -41.86
CA TRP A 6 -1.22 4.01 -41.01
C TRP A 6 -0.61 5.38 -41.36
N ARG A 7 -1.44 6.22 -41.99
CA ARG A 7 -1.15 7.60 -42.31
C ARG A 7 -1.23 8.46 -41.06
N ARG A 8 -0.16 9.21 -40.80
CA ARG A 8 -0.12 10.35 -39.89
C ARG A 8 -0.93 11.50 -40.50
N THR A 9 -1.89 12.03 -39.76
CA THR A 9 -2.49 13.35 -40.05
C THR A 9 -2.12 14.30 -38.92
N SER A 10 -1.16 15.18 -39.23
CA SER A 10 -0.84 16.35 -38.43
C SER A 10 -2.01 17.34 -38.48
N ALA A 11 -2.53 17.72 -37.32
CA ALA A 11 -3.38 18.89 -37.19
C ALA A 11 -2.60 19.95 -36.41
N LEU A 12 -2.24 21.04 -37.10
CA LEU A 12 -1.80 22.28 -36.47
C LEU A 12 -2.93 22.83 -35.61
N VAL A 13 -2.66 23.10 -34.34
CA VAL A 13 -3.51 23.96 -33.51
C VAL A 13 -2.73 25.24 -33.22
N THR A 14 -3.24 26.32 -33.78
CA THR A 14 -2.76 27.69 -33.70
C THR A 14 -2.86 28.23 -32.27
N ALA A 15 -1.75 28.76 -31.77
CA ALA A 15 -1.69 29.50 -30.52
C ALA A 15 -2.44 30.83 -30.62
N LEU A 16 -3.40 31.07 -29.70
CA LEU A 16 -4.00 32.38 -29.48
C LEU A 16 -3.61 32.85 -28.07
N ALA A 17 -2.67 33.78 -28.02
CA ALA A 17 -2.27 34.44 -26.79
C ALA A 17 -3.33 35.47 -26.39
N LEU A 18 -4.00 35.24 -25.26
CA LEU A 18 -4.84 36.22 -24.57
C LEU A 18 -4.09 36.67 -23.31
N ALA A 19 -3.56 37.89 -23.37
CA ALA A 19 -3.00 38.59 -22.23
C ALA A 19 -4.14 39.00 -21.30
N LEU A 20 -4.17 38.42 -20.10
CA LEU A 20 -4.99 38.91 -18.98
C LEU A 20 -4.07 39.55 -17.95
N ALA A 21 -4.23 40.86 -17.82
CA ALA A 21 -3.71 41.65 -16.71
C ALA A 21 -4.44 41.25 -15.43
N ALA A 22 -3.68 40.89 -14.38
CA ALA A 22 -4.21 40.72 -13.03
C ALA A 22 -3.42 41.62 -12.07
N CYS A 23 -4.18 42.47 -11.38
CA CYS A 23 -3.74 43.39 -10.35
C CYS A 23 -3.23 42.63 -9.12
N SER A 24 -2.10 43.06 -8.57
CA SER A 24 -1.65 42.72 -7.22
C SER A 24 -2.48 43.45 -6.16
N PRO A 25 -2.87 42.77 -5.07
CA PRO A 25 -2.87 43.34 -3.72
C PRO A 25 -1.67 42.72 -2.97
N GLY A 26 -0.86 43.48 -2.24
CA GLY A 26 -1.27 44.29 -1.11
C GLY A 26 -0.58 43.72 0.13
N GLU A 27 0.69 44.10 0.30
CA GLU A 27 1.51 43.89 1.49
C GLU A 27 0.74 44.31 2.75
N SER A 28 0.62 43.39 3.71
CA SER A 28 0.03 43.67 5.03
C SER A 28 0.99 43.15 6.10
N ASP A 29 1.95 44.00 6.45
CA ASP A 29 2.72 43.90 7.69
C ASP A 29 1.77 43.78 8.88
N THR A 30 1.90 42.72 9.67
CA THR A 30 1.36 42.67 11.03
C THR A 30 2.48 42.28 11.99
N PRO A 31 2.76 43.07 13.03
CA PRO A 31 3.86 42.84 13.95
C PRO A 31 3.59 41.65 14.88
N GLN A 32 4.65 40.87 15.14
CA GLN A 32 4.70 39.81 16.14
C GLN A 32 4.34 40.35 17.52
N ALA A 33 3.23 39.84 18.07
CA ALA A 33 2.95 39.93 19.49
C ALA A 33 3.76 38.86 20.24
N GLU A 34 4.60 39.38 21.13
CA GLU A 34 5.38 38.74 22.17
C GLU A 34 4.56 37.67 22.94
N GLN A 35 4.96 36.40 22.86
CA GLN A 35 4.38 35.33 23.67
C GLN A 35 5.10 35.26 25.02
N ASP A 36 4.42 35.81 26.02
CA ASP A 36 4.75 35.76 27.44
C ASP A 36 4.61 34.30 27.94
N SER A 37 5.73 33.70 28.37
CA SER A 37 5.77 32.34 28.91
C SER A 37 5.46 32.36 30.41
N PRO A 38 4.44 31.62 30.91
CA PRO A 38 4.21 31.52 32.35
C PRO A 38 5.26 30.60 33.02
N PRO A 39 5.64 30.91 34.29
CA PRO A 39 6.70 30.19 35.02
C PRO A 39 6.28 28.78 35.46
N PRO A 40 7.24 27.87 35.72
CA PRO A 40 6.95 26.50 36.11
C PRO A 40 6.35 26.41 37.52
N ALA A 41 5.33 25.57 37.67
CA ALA A 41 4.70 25.25 38.95
C ALA A 41 5.64 24.43 39.86
N PRO A 42 5.50 24.55 41.20
CA PRO A 42 6.38 23.89 42.15
C PRO A 42 6.11 22.39 42.27
N ALA A 43 7.20 21.65 42.49
CA ALA A 43 7.22 20.22 42.77
C ALA A 43 6.41 19.90 44.04
N VAL A 44 5.35 19.09 43.88
CA VAL A 44 4.64 18.47 45.00
C VAL A 44 5.20 17.06 45.19
N THR A 45 5.97 16.91 46.25
CA THR A 45 6.38 15.63 46.83
C THR A 45 5.22 15.06 47.64
N MET A 46 4.84 13.79 47.43
CA MET A 46 4.02 12.95 48.31
C MET A 46 4.12 11.48 47.85
N PRO A 47 3.77 10.49 48.69
CA PRO A 47 4.73 9.56 49.29
C PRO A 47 4.74 8.16 48.64
N LEU A 48 5.74 7.38 49.06
CA LEU A 48 5.90 5.95 48.86
C LEU A 48 4.75 5.19 49.55
N GLU A 49 3.81 4.64 48.79
CA GLU A 49 2.95 3.55 49.26
C GLU A 49 3.17 2.29 48.42
N THR A 50 3.65 1.27 49.12
CA THR A 50 3.81 -0.10 48.68
C THR A 50 2.44 -0.77 48.67
N GLY A 51 1.97 -1.19 47.50
CA GLY A 51 0.73 -1.95 47.35
C GLY A 51 0.76 -2.75 46.06
N ALA A 52 1.27 -3.97 46.14
CA ALA A 52 1.12 -4.96 45.08
C ALA A 52 -0.37 -5.33 44.97
N SER A 53 -0.94 -5.16 43.79
CA SER A 53 -2.14 -5.88 43.37
C SER A 53 -2.11 -6.04 41.87
N GLU A 54 -1.43 -7.10 41.45
CA GLU A 54 -1.49 -7.64 40.10
C GLU A 54 -2.94 -8.01 39.82
N SER A 55 -3.62 -7.12 39.11
CA SER A 55 -5.00 -7.33 38.68
C SER A 55 -4.90 -8.01 37.33
N GLU A 56 -5.15 -9.32 37.30
CA GLU A 56 -5.42 -10.04 36.07
C GLU A 56 -6.48 -9.27 35.25
N PRO A 57 -6.30 -9.08 33.93
CA PRO A 57 -7.36 -8.51 33.12
C PRO A 57 -8.53 -9.49 33.11
N THR A 58 -9.53 -9.21 33.93
CA THR A 58 -10.81 -9.89 33.92
C THR A 58 -11.42 -9.70 32.53
N SER A 59 -11.48 -10.79 31.76
CA SER A 59 -12.29 -10.88 30.55
C SER A 59 -13.74 -10.56 30.92
N GLY A 60 -14.14 -9.30 30.70
CA GLY A 60 -15.54 -8.91 30.80
C GLY A 60 -16.38 -9.65 29.76
N PRO A 61 -17.69 -9.86 30.03
CA PRO A 61 -18.56 -10.50 29.06
C PRO A 61 -18.65 -9.65 27.79
N THR A 62 -18.33 -10.27 26.64
CA THR A 62 -18.52 -9.69 25.30
C THR A 62 -19.98 -9.25 25.17
N VAL A 63 -20.21 -7.94 24.99
CA VAL A 63 -21.55 -7.41 24.69
C VAL A 63 -21.97 -7.98 23.34
N PRO A 64 -23.14 -8.65 23.22
CA PRO A 64 -23.62 -9.13 21.93
C PRO A 64 -23.72 -7.97 20.93
N GLY A 65 -22.92 -8.01 19.86
CA GLY A 65 -22.84 -6.96 18.85
C GLY A 65 -21.65 -6.02 18.95
N GLN A 66 -20.78 -6.16 19.95
CA GLN A 66 -19.47 -5.49 19.96
C GLN A 66 -18.45 -6.40 19.26
N TRP A 67 -17.90 -5.91 18.15
CA TRP A 67 -16.81 -6.59 17.44
C TRP A 67 -15.59 -6.77 18.35
N ASP A 68 -14.99 -7.96 18.33
CA ASP A 68 -13.80 -8.31 19.11
C ASP A 68 -12.63 -8.64 18.17
N PRO A 69 -11.53 -7.85 18.18
CA PRO A 69 -10.36 -8.09 17.33
C PRO A 69 -9.67 -9.43 17.58
N LYS A 70 -9.94 -10.10 18.71
CA LYS A 70 -9.32 -11.40 19.03
C LYS A 70 -10.20 -12.59 18.69
N SER A 71 -11.40 -12.35 18.17
CA SER A 71 -12.39 -13.40 17.94
C SER A 71 -12.19 -14.16 16.63
N TRP A 72 -11.36 -13.66 15.71
CA TRP A 72 -11.10 -14.34 14.46
C TRP A 72 -9.95 -15.34 14.58
N GLU A 73 -10.23 -16.56 14.14
CA GLU A 73 -9.24 -17.62 13.97
C GLU A 73 -9.20 -18.04 12.50
N PRO A 74 -8.02 -18.41 11.95
CA PRO A 74 -7.90 -18.86 10.58
C PRO A 74 -8.75 -20.10 10.32
N THR A 75 -9.60 -20.06 9.29
CA THR A 75 -10.41 -21.20 8.88
C THR A 75 -9.60 -22.33 8.25
N VAL A 76 -8.41 -21.99 7.74
CA VAL A 76 -7.44 -22.90 7.14
C VAL A 76 -6.04 -22.54 7.59
N HIS A 77 -5.18 -23.54 7.71
CA HIS A 77 -3.75 -23.32 7.91
C HIS A 77 -3.05 -23.39 6.56
N VAL A 78 -2.43 -22.28 6.15
CA VAL A 78 -1.62 -22.20 4.94
C VAL A 78 -0.20 -22.63 5.30
N SER A 79 0.36 -23.59 4.56
CA SER A 79 1.78 -23.93 4.67
C SER A 79 2.58 -23.10 3.70
N GLN A 80 3.67 -22.50 4.17
CA GLN A 80 4.49 -21.68 3.30
C GLN A 80 5.26 -22.52 2.28
N VAL A 81 5.01 -22.25 1.00
CA VAL A 81 5.80 -22.80 -0.10
C VAL A 81 7.00 -21.89 -0.34
N ARG A 82 8.20 -22.41 -0.06
CA ARG A 82 9.46 -21.70 -0.29
C ARG A 82 10.10 -22.18 -1.58
N LEU A 83 10.49 -21.24 -2.44
CA LEU A 83 11.19 -21.56 -3.67
C LEU A 83 12.63 -22.00 -3.39
N SER A 84 13.15 -22.90 -4.22
CA SER A 84 14.57 -23.23 -4.18
C SER A 84 15.43 -22.04 -4.65
N ALA A 85 16.71 -21.99 -4.27
CA ALA A 85 17.59 -20.91 -4.70
C ALA A 85 17.67 -20.77 -6.23
N ALA A 86 17.62 -21.90 -6.96
CA ALA A 86 17.62 -21.90 -8.42
C ALA A 86 16.30 -21.33 -8.99
N ASP A 87 15.16 -21.70 -8.41
CA ASP A 87 13.86 -21.19 -8.83
C ASP A 87 13.71 -19.69 -8.53
N ARG A 88 14.27 -19.21 -7.41
CA ARG A 88 14.31 -17.77 -7.08
C ARG A 88 15.12 -16.99 -8.11
N GLU A 89 16.27 -17.49 -8.52
CA GLU A 89 17.09 -16.84 -9.55
C GLU A 89 16.41 -16.85 -10.92
N GLN A 90 15.75 -17.96 -11.28
CA GLN A 90 14.95 -18.03 -12.49
C GLN A 90 13.81 -17.02 -12.46
N TRP A 91 13.03 -16.97 -11.37
CA TRP A 91 11.95 -16.02 -11.20
C TRP A 91 12.46 -14.58 -11.34
N ARG A 92 13.59 -14.24 -10.70
CA ARG A 92 14.21 -12.90 -10.83
C ARG A 92 14.59 -12.60 -12.27
N THR A 93 15.16 -13.57 -12.99
CA THR A 93 15.51 -13.40 -14.40
C THR A 93 14.27 -13.06 -15.24
N GLU A 94 13.16 -13.76 -15.03
CA GLU A 94 11.90 -13.53 -15.75
C GLU A 94 11.26 -12.19 -15.36
N TYR A 95 11.27 -11.85 -14.07
CA TYR A 95 10.80 -10.58 -13.53
C TYR A 95 11.55 -9.38 -14.15
N LEU A 96 12.88 -9.41 -14.15
CA LEU A 96 13.70 -8.35 -14.74
C LEU A 96 13.58 -8.31 -16.27
N ALA A 97 13.43 -9.46 -16.93
CA ALA A 97 13.17 -9.50 -18.36
C ALA A 97 11.82 -8.88 -18.74
N GLY A 98 10.82 -8.96 -17.85
CA GLY A 98 9.54 -8.27 -18.01
C GLY A 98 9.71 -6.75 -18.00
N MET A 99 10.34 -6.20 -16.96
CA MET A 99 10.55 -4.76 -16.83
C MET A 99 11.47 -4.19 -17.90
N ALA A 100 12.49 -4.95 -18.33
CA ALA A 100 13.42 -4.53 -19.36
C ALA A 100 12.76 -4.22 -20.72
N ARG A 101 11.52 -4.69 -20.96
CA ARG A 101 10.77 -4.41 -22.19
C ARG A 101 10.39 -2.96 -22.35
N ASP A 102 10.28 -2.24 -21.22
CA ASP A 102 9.86 -0.85 -21.18
C ASP A 102 11.05 0.12 -21.25
N LEU A 103 12.29 -0.39 -21.23
CA LEU A 103 13.49 0.42 -21.29
C LEU A 103 13.86 0.86 -22.71
N ASP A 104 14.36 2.09 -22.82
CA ASP A 104 15.07 2.55 -24.00
C ASP A 104 16.48 1.93 -24.08
N GLY A 105 16.60 0.87 -24.86
CA GLY A 105 17.89 0.20 -25.12
C GLY A 105 18.10 -1.07 -24.31
N SER A 106 19.36 -1.42 -24.05
CA SER A 106 19.70 -2.64 -23.31
C SER A 106 19.64 -2.41 -21.81
N ALA A 107 18.91 -3.27 -21.10
CA ALA A 107 18.90 -3.27 -19.64
C ALA A 107 20.32 -3.49 -19.07
N PRO A 108 20.74 -2.70 -18.07
CA PRO A 108 22.03 -2.91 -17.40
C PRO A 108 22.02 -4.21 -16.60
N ASN A 109 23.19 -4.83 -16.47
CA ASN A 109 23.34 -5.97 -15.56
C ASN A 109 23.54 -5.45 -14.13
N VAL A 110 22.52 -5.64 -13.29
CA VAL A 110 22.50 -5.15 -11.91
C VAL A 110 22.49 -6.35 -10.96
N ALA A 111 23.44 -6.36 -10.02
CA ALA A 111 23.52 -7.41 -9.01
C ALA A 111 22.36 -7.28 -8.01
N LEU A 112 21.83 -8.42 -7.56
CA LEU A 112 20.90 -8.45 -6.44
C LEU A 112 21.64 -8.03 -5.16
N GLU A 113 21.12 -7.03 -4.46
CA GLU A 113 21.61 -6.69 -3.13
C GLU A 113 20.89 -7.54 -2.07
N ARG A 114 19.56 -7.60 -2.14
CA ARG A 114 18.73 -8.46 -1.28
C ARG A 114 17.32 -8.64 -1.82
N TRP A 115 16.66 -9.68 -1.33
CA TRP A 115 15.22 -9.84 -1.48
C TRP A 115 14.45 -8.88 -0.54
N VAL A 116 13.30 -8.39 -0.98
CA VAL A 116 12.50 -7.41 -0.26
C VAL A 116 11.08 -7.93 -0.03
N HIS A 117 10.57 -7.82 1.20
CA HIS A 117 9.20 -8.23 1.48
C HIS A 117 8.21 -7.26 0.80
N PRO A 118 7.35 -7.73 -0.13
CA PRO A 118 6.56 -6.86 -1.01
C PRO A 118 5.54 -5.99 -0.27
N ARG A 119 5.01 -6.48 0.86
CA ARG A 119 4.00 -5.74 1.67
C ARG A 119 4.62 -4.89 2.78
N ALA A 120 5.77 -5.29 3.31
CA ALA A 120 6.28 -4.74 4.57
C ALA A 120 7.40 -3.71 4.36
N GLU A 121 8.15 -3.84 3.26
CA GLU A 121 9.36 -3.06 3.05
C GLU A 121 9.40 -2.36 1.69
N TRP A 122 8.72 -2.91 0.67
CA TRP A 122 8.93 -2.51 -0.73
C TRP A 122 8.74 -1.01 -0.96
N ASP A 123 7.67 -0.39 -0.45
CA ASP A 123 7.44 1.04 -0.64
C ASP A 123 8.59 1.90 -0.10
N SER A 124 9.03 1.62 1.12
CA SER A 124 10.11 2.37 1.77
C SER A 124 11.45 2.20 1.05
N VAL A 125 11.73 0.97 0.56
CA VAL A 125 12.98 0.65 -0.14
C VAL A 125 13.01 1.27 -1.52
N MET A 126 11.89 1.20 -2.24
CA MET A 126 11.76 1.78 -3.57
C MET A 126 11.78 3.30 -3.52
N SER A 127 11.09 3.92 -2.56
CA SER A 127 11.16 5.38 -2.36
C SER A 127 12.59 5.83 -2.07
N GLY A 128 13.31 5.16 -1.17
CA GLY A 128 14.71 5.46 -0.89
C GLY A 128 15.60 5.34 -2.13
N CYS A 129 15.51 4.22 -2.85
CA CYS A 129 16.32 3.97 -4.03
C CYS A 129 16.05 4.95 -5.18
N MET A 130 14.78 5.29 -5.41
CA MET A 130 14.39 6.25 -6.44
C MET A 130 14.81 7.67 -6.06
N THR A 131 14.71 8.03 -4.78
CA THR A 131 15.20 9.32 -4.26
C THR A 131 16.70 9.46 -4.46
N ASP A 132 17.47 8.41 -4.17
CA ASP A 132 18.92 8.36 -4.45
C ASP A 132 19.24 8.51 -5.94
N SER A 133 18.31 8.10 -6.82
CA SER A 133 18.40 8.24 -8.27
C SER A 133 17.89 9.60 -8.78
N GLY A 134 17.51 10.52 -7.89
CA GLY A 134 17.04 11.87 -8.22
C GLY A 134 15.52 12.00 -8.40
N PHE A 135 14.76 10.93 -8.13
CA PHE A 135 13.30 10.90 -8.25
C PHE A 135 12.66 10.75 -6.86
N SER A 136 12.24 11.88 -6.28
CA SER A 136 11.61 11.87 -4.95
C SER A 136 10.23 11.23 -5.01
N LEU A 137 10.07 10.11 -4.31
CA LEU A 137 8.78 9.43 -4.13
C LEU A 137 8.29 9.64 -2.70
N GLU A 138 7.02 9.98 -2.56
CA GLU A 138 6.38 9.98 -1.25
C GLU A 138 5.75 8.61 -1.02
N VAL A 139 5.90 8.11 0.21
CA VAL A 139 5.22 6.90 0.67
C VAL A 139 4.14 7.37 1.63
N GLU A 140 2.89 7.15 1.24
CA GLU A 140 1.71 7.50 2.03
C GLU A 140 0.79 6.29 2.02
N ASP A 141 0.39 5.82 3.19
CA ASP A 141 -0.60 4.74 3.37
C ASP A 141 -0.32 3.42 2.62
N GLY A 142 0.95 3.04 2.48
CA GLY A 142 1.33 1.82 1.75
C GLY A 142 1.15 1.95 0.23
N SER A 143 1.18 3.19 -0.26
CA SER A 143 1.22 3.54 -1.67
C SER A 143 2.43 4.43 -1.94
N ILE A 144 3.07 4.20 -3.09
CA ILE A 144 4.08 5.09 -3.62
C ILE A 144 3.38 6.11 -4.51
N SER A 145 3.50 7.38 -4.16
CA SER A 145 3.08 8.48 -5.01
C SER A 145 4.29 9.25 -5.53
N TYR A 146 4.16 9.80 -6.74
CA TYR A 146 5.09 10.80 -7.24
C TYR A 146 4.42 12.17 -7.14
N PRO A 147 4.79 13.01 -6.16
CA PRO A 147 3.98 14.16 -5.74
C PRO A 147 3.77 15.21 -6.83
N ALA A 148 4.73 15.28 -7.76
CA ALA A 148 4.69 16.21 -8.89
C ALA A 148 3.81 15.73 -10.06
N GLY A 149 3.16 14.56 -9.97
CA GLY A 149 2.50 13.90 -11.09
C GLY A 149 3.51 13.30 -12.09
N PRO A 150 3.11 12.42 -13.03
CA PRO A 150 4.02 11.56 -13.79
C PRO A 150 5.26 12.31 -14.33
N PRO A 151 6.44 11.67 -14.35
CA PRO A 151 7.67 12.33 -14.78
C PRO A 151 7.49 13.04 -16.13
N PRO A 152 8.09 14.22 -16.32
CA PRO A 152 8.11 14.89 -17.62
C PRO A 152 8.54 13.94 -18.74
N ALA A 153 7.97 14.11 -19.94
CA ALA A 153 8.18 13.17 -21.05
C ALA A 153 9.66 12.97 -21.41
N ASP A 154 10.49 13.99 -21.20
CA ASP A 154 11.95 13.97 -21.40
C ASP A 154 12.73 13.26 -20.29
N GLN A 155 12.09 12.97 -19.16
CA GLN A 155 12.65 12.21 -18.04
C GLN A 155 12.14 10.77 -17.95
N LEU A 156 11.13 10.39 -18.73
CA LEU A 156 10.54 9.04 -18.67
C LEU A 156 11.58 7.93 -18.84
N SER A 157 12.48 8.03 -19.83
CA SER A 157 13.52 7.01 -20.03
C SER A 157 14.48 6.90 -18.84
N ALA A 158 14.80 8.02 -18.18
CA ALA A 158 15.66 8.02 -16.99
C ALA A 158 14.93 7.47 -15.76
N TRP A 159 13.63 7.76 -15.64
CA TRP A 159 12.76 7.20 -14.62
C TRP A 159 12.64 5.68 -14.78
N ASP A 160 12.34 5.18 -15.97
CA ASP A 160 12.18 3.75 -16.22
C ASP A 160 13.48 2.99 -15.94
N LEU A 161 14.63 3.58 -16.29
CA LEU A 161 15.94 3.03 -15.95
C LEU A 161 16.16 2.98 -14.43
N ALA A 162 15.89 4.07 -13.70
CA ALA A 162 16.02 4.10 -12.25
C ALA A 162 15.09 3.08 -11.58
N TRP A 163 13.84 3.00 -12.05
CA TRP A 163 12.85 2.04 -11.57
C TRP A 163 13.31 0.60 -11.78
N TYR A 164 13.87 0.31 -12.97
CA TYR A 164 14.46 -0.99 -13.27
C TYR A 164 15.64 -1.31 -12.34
N GLU A 165 16.59 -0.39 -12.20
CA GLU A 165 17.78 -0.59 -11.37
C GLU A 165 17.41 -0.82 -9.91
N CYS A 166 16.44 -0.06 -9.38
CA CYS A 166 15.94 -0.24 -8.02
C CYS A 166 15.29 -1.61 -7.82
N ASN A 167 14.39 -2.04 -8.71
CA ASN A 167 13.79 -3.37 -8.64
C ASN A 167 14.80 -4.51 -8.89
N ALA A 168 15.91 -4.24 -9.58
CA ALA A 168 16.99 -5.21 -9.78
C ALA A 168 17.91 -5.36 -8.55
N ARG A 169 18.20 -4.26 -7.84
CA ARG A 169 18.96 -4.26 -6.57
C ARG A 169 18.13 -4.84 -5.43
N PHE A 170 16.86 -4.44 -5.38
CA PHE A 170 15.91 -4.71 -4.30
C PHE A 170 14.73 -5.52 -4.83
N THR A 171 15.04 -6.68 -5.39
CA THR A 171 14.03 -7.54 -6.03
C THR A 171 13.01 -8.03 -4.99
N PRO A 172 11.69 -7.96 -5.27
CA PRO A 172 10.67 -8.53 -4.40
C PRO A 172 10.95 -10.00 -4.11
N ASP A 173 10.74 -10.41 -2.87
CA ASP A 173 10.94 -11.79 -2.47
C ASP A 173 9.87 -12.68 -3.13
N PRO A 174 10.28 -13.61 -4.02
CA PRO A 174 9.34 -14.41 -4.79
C PRO A 174 8.49 -15.34 -3.93
N ASP A 175 8.88 -15.66 -2.69
CA ASP A 175 8.06 -16.45 -1.77
C ASP A 175 6.75 -15.73 -1.36
N TYR A 176 6.71 -14.41 -1.54
CA TYR A 176 5.58 -13.54 -1.20
C TYR A 176 4.98 -12.84 -2.43
N SER A 177 5.55 -13.06 -3.63
CA SER A 177 5.13 -12.42 -4.88
C SER A 177 4.53 -13.39 -5.92
N GLN A 178 4.37 -14.67 -5.57
CA GLN A 178 3.62 -15.60 -6.41
C GLN A 178 2.12 -15.30 -6.38
N ASP A 179 1.42 -15.81 -7.40
CA ASP A 179 -0.04 -15.90 -7.38
C ASP A 179 -0.54 -16.63 -6.14
N TRP A 180 -1.62 -16.12 -5.55
CA TRP A 180 -2.22 -16.72 -4.36
C TRP A 180 -2.79 -18.11 -4.66
N THR A 181 -2.52 -19.05 -3.77
CA THR A 181 -3.11 -20.39 -3.80
C THR A 181 -4.62 -20.34 -3.51
N GLN A 182 -5.35 -21.42 -3.82
CA GLN A 182 -6.78 -21.48 -3.52
C GLN A 182 -7.06 -21.41 -2.01
N GLU A 183 -6.17 -21.98 -1.20
CA GLU A 183 -6.21 -21.91 0.26
C GLU A 183 -6.06 -20.46 0.74
N GLN A 184 -5.11 -19.71 0.19
CA GLN A 184 -4.92 -18.29 0.49
C GLN A 184 -6.12 -17.44 0.06
N ILE A 185 -6.65 -17.68 -1.14
CA ILE A 185 -7.83 -16.96 -1.64
C ILE A 185 -9.06 -17.24 -0.76
N GLY A 186 -9.24 -18.48 -0.31
CA GLY A 186 -10.31 -18.84 0.62
C GLY A 186 -10.11 -18.20 1.99
N LEU A 187 -8.88 -18.20 2.49
CA LEU A 187 -8.53 -17.59 3.78
C LEU A 187 -8.82 -16.09 3.81
N VAL A 188 -8.41 -15.35 2.76
CA VAL A 188 -8.66 -13.89 2.71
C VAL A 188 -10.16 -13.59 2.57
N TYR A 189 -10.91 -14.43 1.83
CA TYR A 189 -12.36 -14.33 1.78
C TYR A 189 -12.98 -14.47 3.18
N ASP A 190 -12.59 -15.52 3.91
CA ASP A 190 -13.11 -15.80 5.26
C ASP A 190 -12.73 -14.68 6.24
N TYR A 191 -11.48 -14.19 6.17
CA TYR A 191 -11.03 -13.04 6.94
C TYR A 191 -11.87 -11.78 6.64
N TRP A 192 -12.16 -11.50 5.37
CA TRP A 192 -12.98 -10.35 5.05
C TRP A 192 -14.41 -10.47 5.56
N ASP A 193 -15.01 -11.63 5.36
CA ASP A 193 -16.39 -11.94 5.72
C ASP A 193 -16.60 -11.88 7.25
N GLN A 194 -15.66 -12.46 8.00
CA GLN A 194 -15.80 -12.73 9.44
C GLN A 194 -15.11 -11.69 10.32
N TYR A 195 -14.11 -10.96 9.80
CA TYR A 195 -13.31 -10.00 10.58
C TYR A 195 -13.38 -8.58 10.02
N PHE A 196 -12.88 -8.37 8.80
CA PHE A 196 -12.70 -7.02 8.26
C PHE A 196 -14.04 -6.27 8.11
N ILE A 197 -15.04 -6.88 7.46
CA ILE A 197 -16.33 -6.24 7.25
C ILE A 197 -17.03 -5.94 8.58
N PRO A 198 -17.16 -6.90 9.53
CA PRO A 198 -17.68 -6.60 10.86
C PRO A 198 -16.92 -5.51 11.61
N CYS A 199 -15.58 -5.43 11.47
CA CYS A 199 -14.76 -4.38 12.06
C CYS A 199 -15.15 -3.00 11.51
N MET A 200 -15.18 -2.87 10.17
CA MET A 200 -15.51 -1.61 9.50
C MET A 200 -16.91 -1.14 9.90
N GLU A 201 -17.90 -2.04 9.92
CA GLU A 201 -19.27 -1.74 10.32
C GLU A 201 -19.36 -1.30 11.79
N ALA A 202 -18.61 -1.95 12.69
CA ALA A 202 -18.54 -1.57 14.10
C ALA A 202 -17.91 -0.18 14.32
N HIS A 203 -17.06 0.27 13.39
CA HIS A 203 -16.48 1.60 13.39
C HIS A 203 -17.22 2.63 12.54
N GLY A 204 -18.46 2.32 12.15
CA GLY A 204 -19.37 3.25 11.47
C GLY A 204 -19.15 3.36 9.96
N VAL A 205 -18.34 2.47 9.37
CA VAL A 205 -18.10 2.42 7.92
C VAL A 205 -18.87 1.24 7.32
N PRO A 206 -20.03 1.46 6.69
CA PRO A 206 -20.80 0.39 6.08
C PRO A 206 -20.10 -0.13 4.82
N VAL A 207 -19.95 -1.46 4.70
CA VAL A 207 -19.42 -2.12 3.50
C VAL A 207 -20.58 -2.72 2.69
N ASN A 208 -20.67 -2.42 1.40
CA ASN A 208 -21.71 -3.01 0.56
C ASN A 208 -21.41 -4.47 0.23
N ARG A 209 -22.34 -5.35 0.62
CA ARG A 209 -22.24 -6.81 0.42
C ARG A 209 -23.14 -7.33 -0.70
N ALA A 210 -23.83 -6.46 -1.43
CA ALA A 210 -24.82 -6.86 -2.46
C ALA A 210 -24.23 -7.74 -3.58
N ASN A 211 -22.95 -7.56 -3.89
CA ASN A 211 -22.23 -8.35 -4.90
C ASN A 211 -21.24 -9.35 -4.29
N GLN A 212 -21.35 -9.64 -2.99
CA GLN A 212 -20.49 -10.65 -2.35
C GLN A 212 -20.79 -12.04 -2.95
N PRO A 213 -19.82 -12.67 -3.64
CA PRO A 213 -20.00 -14.03 -4.15
C PRO A 213 -19.95 -15.05 -3.02
N SER A 214 -20.37 -16.30 -3.27
CA SER A 214 -20.03 -17.39 -2.34
C SER A 214 -18.52 -17.60 -2.28
N ARG A 215 -18.01 -18.17 -1.19
CA ARG A 215 -16.60 -18.50 -1.02
C ARG A 215 -16.04 -19.33 -2.18
N GLU A 216 -16.76 -20.37 -2.60
CA GLU A 216 -16.36 -21.24 -3.72
C GLU A 216 -16.36 -20.51 -5.06
N THR A 217 -17.35 -19.63 -5.26
CA THR A 217 -17.43 -18.78 -6.46
C THR A 217 -16.26 -17.81 -6.49
N TYR A 218 -15.90 -17.22 -5.34
CA TYR A 218 -14.76 -16.31 -5.23
C TYR A 218 -13.44 -17.00 -5.59
N ILE A 219 -13.19 -18.18 -5.00
CA ILE A 219 -11.97 -18.96 -5.25
C ILE A 219 -11.86 -19.35 -6.72
N SER A 220 -12.95 -19.87 -7.31
CA SER A 220 -12.93 -20.37 -8.69
C SER A 220 -12.85 -19.28 -9.75
N THR A 221 -13.26 -18.05 -9.44
CA THR A 221 -13.25 -16.91 -10.37
C THR A 221 -12.17 -15.87 -10.03
N PHE A 222 -11.31 -16.12 -9.05
CA PHE A 222 -10.37 -15.14 -8.53
C PHE A 222 -9.44 -14.55 -9.59
N PHE A 223 -8.94 -15.37 -10.52
CA PHE A 223 -8.05 -14.94 -11.61
C PHE A 223 -8.78 -14.56 -12.90
N THR A 224 -10.10 -14.41 -12.85
CA THR A 224 -10.87 -14.06 -14.03
C THR A 224 -11.36 -12.61 -13.98
N PRO A 225 -11.62 -11.96 -15.14
CA PRO A 225 -12.15 -10.60 -15.17
C PRO A 225 -13.49 -10.40 -14.47
N GLN A 226 -14.17 -11.49 -14.07
CA GLN A 226 -15.45 -11.45 -13.37
C GLN A 226 -15.30 -11.16 -11.87
N ARG A 227 -14.08 -11.19 -11.31
CA ARG A 227 -13.83 -10.81 -9.90
C ARG A 227 -14.03 -9.31 -9.70
N THR A 228 -15.17 -8.92 -9.15
CA THR A 228 -15.52 -7.52 -8.85
C THR A 228 -15.61 -7.20 -7.36
N TRP A 229 -15.65 -8.23 -6.50
CA TRP A 229 -15.76 -8.05 -5.06
C TRP A 229 -14.38 -8.02 -4.41
N TRP A 230 -14.04 -6.89 -3.80
CA TRP A 230 -12.79 -6.67 -3.09
C TRP A 230 -13.05 -5.69 -1.93
N PRO A 231 -13.53 -6.16 -0.77
CA PRO A 231 -14.06 -5.27 0.27
C PRO A 231 -12.99 -4.38 0.92
N SER A 232 -11.70 -4.72 0.85
CA SER A 232 -10.65 -3.85 1.39
C SER A 232 -10.55 -2.50 0.66
N GLN A 233 -11.05 -2.38 -0.57
CA GLN A 233 -11.11 -1.10 -1.31
C GLN A 233 -11.96 -0.05 -0.61
N TYR A 234 -12.79 -0.45 0.37
CA TYR A 234 -13.52 0.51 1.19
C TYR A 234 -12.62 1.37 2.07
N LEU A 235 -11.40 0.94 2.40
CA LEU A 235 -10.42 1.81 3.06
C LEU A 235 -9.91 2.89 2.09
N GLU A 236 -9.61 2.52 0.84
CA GLU A 236 -9.03 3.42 -0.17
C GLU A 236 -9.90 4.62 -0.53
N VAL A 237 -11.21 4.55 -0.27
CA VAL A 237 -12.17 5.63 -0.56
C VAL A 237 -12.46 6.53 0.64
N LEU A 238 -11.89 6.23 1.82
CA LEU A 238 -12.02 7.06 3.02
C LEU A 238 -11.07 8.25 2.97
N SER A 239 -11.32 9.25 3.82
CA SER A 239 -10.31 10.28 4.06
C SER A 239 -9.04 9.69 4.68
N GLU A 240 -7.88 10.28 4.40
CA GLU A 240 -6.58 9.89 4.96
C GLU A 240 -6.64 9.73 6.49
N THR A 241 -7.24 10.70 7.19
CA THR A 241 -7.45 10.64 8.65
C THR A 241 -8.28 9.41 9.10
N GLU A 242 -9.25 8.97 8.30
CA GLU A 242 -10.02 7.77 8.60
C GLU A 242 -9.23 6.50 8.28
N GLN A 243 -8.43 6.51 7.21
CA GLN A 243 -7.53 5.40 6.85
C GLN A 243 -6.50 5.17 7.95
N ASP A 244 -5.77 6.21 8.37
CA ASP A 244 -4.82 6.18 9.48
C ASP A 244 -5.42 5.60 10.76
N ARG A 245 -6.67 5.96 11.04
CA ARG A 245 -7.38 5.49 12.23
C ARG A 245 -7.78 4.02 12.09
N LEU A 246 -8.22 3.58 10.92
CA LEU A 246 -8.89 2.29 10.73
C LEU A 246 -7.95 1.19 10.26
N THR A 247 -6.97 1.45 9.42
CA THR A 247 -6.01 0.45 8.93
C THR A 247 -5.35 -0.37 10.06
N PRO A 248 -4.86 0.21 11.16
CA PRO A 248 -4.29 -0.58 12.25
C PRO A 248 -5.34 -1.37 13.08
N ILE A 249 -6.62 -1.00 13.02
CA ILE A 249 -7.71 -1.61 13.80
C ILE A 249 -8.43 -2.69 12.99
N CYS A 250 -8.78 -2.36 11.75
CA CYS A 250 -9.42 -3.19 10.74
C CYS A 250 -8.45 -3.47 9.59
N PRO A 251 -7.33 -4.20 9.81
CA PRO A 251 -6.35 -4.42 8.76
C PRO A 251 -6.98 -5.08 7.52
N PRO A 252 -6.63 -4.61 6.30
CA PRO A 252 -7.27 -5.08 5.07
C PRO A 252 -6.98 -6.54 4.75
N TYR A 253 -5.96 -7.15 5.35
CA TYR A 253 -5.55 -8.53 5.11
C TYR A 253 -5.24 -9.23 6.44
N PRO A 254 -5.35 -10.56 6.51
CA PRO A 254 -4.85 -11.31 7.66
C PRO A 254 -3.32 -11.13 7.81
N PRO A 255 -2.77 -11.33 9.01
CA PRO A 255 -1.33 -11.26 9.25
C PRO A 255 -0.53 -12.15 8.28
N ASP A 256 0.67 -11.71 7.91
CA ASP A 256 1.48 -12.40 6.90
C ASP A 256 1.84 -13.84 7.32
N GLU A 257 2.12 -14.11 8.60
CA GLU A 257 2.37 -15.47 9.08
C GLU A 257 1.16 -16.41 8.92
N VAL A 258 -0.06 -15.87 8.88
CA VAL A 258 -1.28 -16.63 8.66
C VAL A 258 -1.53 -16.76 7.16
N PHE A 259 -1.34 -15.68 6.41
CA PHE A 259 -1.65 -15.62 4.98
C PHE A 259 -0.64 -16.38 4.11
N PHE A 260 0.65 -16.20 4.35
CA PHE A 260 1.71 -16.89 3.63
C PHE A 260 2.14 -18.19 4.31
N GLY A 261 1.67 -18.42 5.54
CA GLY A 261 2.03 -19.56 6.36
C GLY A 261 3.30 -19.34 7.17
N SER A 262 3.43 -20.19 8.19
CA SER A 262 4.59 -20.29 9.08
C SER A 262 5.38 -21.55 8.83
#